data_AF-A0AB38TV41-F1
#
_entry.id   AF-A0AB38TV41-F1
#
_cell.length_a   1.000
_cell.length_b   1.000
_cell.length_c   1.000
_cell.angle_alpha   90.00
_cell.angle_beta   90.00
_cell.angle_gamma   90.00
#
_symmetry.space_group_name_H-M   'P 1'
#
loop_
_entity.id
_entity.type
_entity.pdbx_description
1 polymer ?
#
loop_
_entity_poly.entity_id
_entity_poly.type
_entity_poly.pdbx_seq_one_letter_code
_entity_poly.pdbx_strand_id
1 'polypeptide(L)' 'MAGLHLPVPTTLFATLQTSLASTSAALGALKALGPGATVAELIGATTGLELLTVAGSMLGVFYLGAVVGSLMVATNA' A
#
# COMPACT_ATOMS: atom_id res chain seq x y z
N MET A 1 -10.48 6.91 -7.31
CA MET A 1 -11.23 5.77 -6.73
C MET A 1 -12.71 5.76 -7.16
N ALA A 2 -13.38 6.91 -7.21
CA ALA A 2 -14.76 7.02 -7.72
C ALA A 2 -14.94 6.43 -9.13
N GLY A 3 -13.97 6.66 -10.04
CA GLY A 3 -13.99 6.09 -11.40
C GLY A 3 -13.79 4.57 -11.48
N LEU A 4 -13.42 3.90 -10.37
CA LEU A 4 -13.28 2.44 -10.29
C LEU A 4 -14.40 1.80 -9.45
N HIS A 5 -15.40 2.57 -9.02
CA HIS A 5 -16.51 2.10 -8.16
C HIS A 5 -16.06 1.37 -6.89
N LEU A 6 -14.85 1.67 -6.40
CA LEU A 6 -14.33 1.09 -5.18
C LEU A 6 -14.82 1.89 -3.96
N PRO A 7 -15.44 1.25 -2.94
CA PRO A 7 -15.81 1.93 -1.70
C PRO A 7 -14.53 2.40 -1.02
N VAL A 8 -14.39 3.72 -0.86
CA VAL A 8 -13.18 4.31 -0.27
C VAL A 8 -13.22 4.18 1.25
N PRO A 9 -12.22 3.53 1.88
CA PRO A 9 -12.06 3.58 3.32
C PRO A 9 -11.76 5.02 3.76
N THR A 10 -12.76 5.70 4.31
CA THR A 10 -12.70 7.13 4.68
C THR A 10 -11.71 7.42 5.83
N THR A 11 -11.29 6.41 6.58
CA THR A 11 -10.27 6.57 7.64
C THR A 11 -8.84 6.55 7.10
N LEU A 12 -8.60 5.91 5.95
CA LEU A 12 -7.26 5.67 5.41
C LEU A 12 -6.93 6.56 4.21
N PHE A 13 -7.94 6.99 3.44
CA PHE A 13 -7.73 7.69 2.17
C PHE A 13 -8.62 8.93 1.99
N ALA A 14 -9.15 9.50 3.07
CA ALA A 14 -10.00 10.70 2.97
C ALA A 14 -9.24 11.98 2.65
N THR A 15 -7.94 12.04 2.92
CA THR A 15 -7.13 13.24 2.69
C THR A 15 -5.90 12.92 1.86
N LEU A 16 -5.35 13.95 1.21
CA LEU A 16 -4.08 13.84 0.49
C LEU A 16 -2.96 13.31 1.42
N GLN A 17 -2.89 13.82 2.64
CA GLN A 17 -1.87 13.44 3.62
C GLN A 17 -1.98 11.96 4.04
N THR A 18 -3.19 11.49 4.35
CA THR A 18 -3.40 10.07 4.72
C THR A 18 -3.11 9.15 3.54
N SER A 19 -3.51 9.56 2.34
CA SER A 19 -3.22 8.82 1.10
C SER A 19 -1.73 8.72 0.79
N LEU A 20 -0.97 9.82 0.95
CA LEU A 20 0.48 9.83 0.79
C LEU A 20 1.20 8.99 1.84
N ALA A 21 0.75 9.06 3.11
CA ALA A 21 1.32 8.27 4.19
C ALA A 21 1.14 6.76 3.96
N SER A 22 -0.08 6.33 3.61
CA SER A 22 -0.37 4.93 3.31
C SER A 22 0.39 4.42 2.07
N THR A 23 0.50 5.26 1.03
CA THR A 23 1.27 4.90 -0.18
C THR A 23 2.77 4.77 0.11
N SER A 24 3.31 5.70 0.90
CA SER A 24 4.72 5.67 1.34
C SER A 24 5.03 4.44 2.19
N ALA A 25 4.12 4.03 3.07
CA ALA A 25 4.28 2.84 3.88
C ALA A 25 4.36 1.56 3.02
N ALA A 26 3.48 1.43 2.01
CA ALA A 26 3.48 0.29 1.10
C ALA A 26 4.76 0.24 0.23
N LEU A 27 5.23 1.39 -0.27
CA LEU A 27 6.50 1.51 -0.99
C LEU A 27 7.70 1.18 -0.10
N GLY A 28 7.65 1.57 1.18
CA GLY A 28 8.65 1.20 2.17
C GLY A 28 8.74 -0.31 2.38
N ALA A 29 7.60 -0.99 2.51
CA ALA A 29 7.55 -2.45 2.58
C ALA A 29 8.10 -3.12 1.30
N LEU A 30 7.76 -2.59 0.13
CA LEU A 30 8.29 -3.09 -1.15
C LEU A 30 9.82 -2.92 -1.24
N LYS A 31 10.35 -1.78 -0.79
CA LYS A 31 11.79 -1.52 -0.72
C LYS A 31 12.50 -2.46 0.23
N ALA A 32 11.89 -2.78 1.38
CA ALA A 32 12.45 -3.66 2.39
C ALA A 32 12.51 -5.13 1.91
N LEU A 33 11.45 -5.60 1.24
CA LEU A 33 11.37 -6.96 0.69
C LEU A 33 12.23 -7.14 -0.56
N GLY A 34 12.24 -6.15 -1.44
CA GLY A 34 12.77 -6.28 -2.79
C GLY A 34 11.76 -6.95 -3.76
N PRO A 35 11.90 -6.68 -5.07
CA PRO A 35 10.90 -7.05 -6.08
C PRO A 35 10.80 -8.56 -6.35
N GLY A 36 11.75 -9.36 -5.88
CA GLY A 36 11.79 -10.81 -6.06
C GLY A 36 11.36 -11.62 -4.83
N ALA A 37 11.04 -10.97 -3.70
CA ALA A 37 10.71 -11.67 -2.47
C ALA A 37 9.42 -12.46 -2.60
N THR A 38 9.52 -13.78 -2.37
CA THR A 38 8.38 -14.68 -2.36
C THR A 38 7.74 -14.76 -0.98
N VAL A 39 6.47 -15.16 -0.92
CA VAL A 39 5.75 -15.40 0.34
C VAL A 39 6.47 -16.44 1.21
N ALA A 40 7.14 -17.42 0.59
CA ALA A 40 7.91 -18.43 1.29
C ALA A 40 9.17 -17.85 1.96
N GLU A 41 9.90 -16.97 1.28
CA GLU A 41 11.07 -16.28 1.84
C GLU A 41 10.67 -15.32 2.96
N LEU A 42 9.53 -14.66 2.82
CA LEU A 42 8.96 -13.80 3.86
C LEU A 42 8.66 -14.56 5.14
N ILE A 43 8.00 -15.71 5.06
CA ILE A 43 7.64 -16.50 6.24
C ILE A 43 8.89 -17.12 6.88
N GLY A 44 9.89 -17.51 6.09
CA GLY A 44 11.10 -18.17 6.58
C GLY A 44 12.17 -17.22 7.13
N ALA A 45 12.29 -16.00 6.58
CA ALA A 45 13.39 -15.09 6.86
C ALA A 45 13.03 -13.88 7.75
N THR A 46 11.73 -13.59 7.93
CA THR A 46 11.30 -12.38 8.66
C THR A 46 10.77 -12.68 10.06
N THR A 47 10.89 -11.69 10.95
CA THR A 47 10.30 -11.76 12.30
C THR A 47 8.80 -11.45 12.25
N GLY A 48 8.04 -11.84 13.28
CA GLY A 48 6.58 -11.68 13.28
C GLY A 48 6.08 -10.24 13.03
N LEU A 49 6.85 -9.21 13.39
CA LEU A 49 6.50 -7.80 13.16
C LEU A 49 6.61 -7.41 11.67
N GLU A 50 7.63 -7.92 10.98
CA GLU A 50 7.82 -7.69 9.54
C GLU A 50 6.76 -8.41 8.73
N LEU A 51 6.42 -9.64 9.12
CA LEU A 51 5.36 -10.42 8.52
C LEU A 51 3.99 -9.74 8.68
N LEU A 52 3.72 -9.14 9.85
CA LEU A 52 2.54 -8.31 10.09
C LEU A 52 2.54 -7.04 9.22
N THR A 53 3.70 -6.40 9.07
CA THR A 53 3.85 -5.21 8.22
C THR A 53 3.57 -5.53 6.75
N VAL A 54 4.04 -6.68 6.27
CA VAL A 54 3.81 -7.16 4.91
C VAL A 54 2.36 -7.56 4.70
N ALA A 55 1.75 -8.29 5.64
CA ALA A 55 0.34 -8.67 5.57
C ALA A 55 -0.58 -7.43 5.59
N GLY A 56 -0.28 -6.46 6.45
CA GLY A 56 -0.98 -5.17 6.49
C GLY A 56 -0.82 -4.37 5.20
N SER A 57 0.38 -4.38 4.63
CA SER A 57 0.65 -3.75 3.33
C SER A 57 -0.13 -4.44 2.22
N MET A 58 -0.13 -5.78 2.14
CA MET A 58 -0.90 -6.59 1.18
C MET A 58 -2.40 -6.28 1.22
N LEU A 59 -2.98 -6.17 2.41
CA LEU A 59 -4.38 -5.77 2.59
C LEU A 59 -4.65 -4.33 2.12
N GLY A 60 -3.66 -3.44 2.26
CA GLY A 60 -3.73 -2.08 1.75
C GLY A 60 -3.62 -1.96 0.22
N VAL A 61 -2.90 -2.88 -0.44
CA VAL A 61 -2.61 -2.78 -1.90
C VAL A 61 -3.88 -2.84 -2.76
N PHE A 62 -4.95 -3.50 -2.30
CA PHE A 62 -6.21 -3.59 -3.03
C PHE A 62 -6.76 -2.20 -3.42
N TYR A 63 -6.64 -1.22 -2.54
CA TYR A 63 -7.04 0.17 -2.82
C TYR A 63 -5.88 1.02 -3.33
N LEU A 64 -4.63 0.61 -3.09
CA LEU A 64 -3.43 1.40 -3.35
C LEU A 64 -3.23 1.73 -4.84
N GLY A 65 -3.54 0.82 -5.76
CA GLY A 65 -3.49 1.12 -7.20
C GLY A 65 -4.46 2.24 -7.59
N ALA A 66 -5.67 2.22 -7.03
CA ALA A 66 -6.65 3.26 -7.22
C ALA A 66 -6.26 4.58 -6.54
N VAL A 67 -5.57 4.52 -5.40
CA VAL A 67 -5.01 5.68 -4.67
C VAL A 67 -3.91 6.34 -5.50
N VAL A 68 -2.92 5.59 -5.97
CA VAL A 68 -1.80 6.11 -6.77
C VAL A 68 -2.30 6.77 -8.05
N GLY A 69 -3.22 6.12 -8.78
CA GLY A 69 -3.84 6.72 -9.97
C GLY A 69 -4.61 8.00 -9.66
N SER A 70 -5.30 8.05 -8.52
CA SER A 70 -6.01 9.27 -8.08
C SER A 70 -5.04 10.39 -7.66
N LEU A 71 -3.91 10.03 -7.05
CA LEU A 71 -2.86 10.97 -6.67
C LEU A 71 -2.17 11.58 -7.88
N MET A 72 -1.77 10.79 -8.89
CA MET A 72 -1.14 11.32 -10.11
C MET A 72 -2.02 12.38 -10.79
N VAL A 73 -3.32 12.09 -10.94
CA VAL A 73 -4.29 13.04 -11.48
C VAL A 73 -4.45 14.28 -10.59
N ALA A 74 -4.51 14.11 -9.27
CA ALA A 74 -4.71 15.22 -8.33
C ALA A 74 -3.46 16.11 -8.17
N THR A 75 -2.26 15.56 -8.30
CA THR A 75 -1.00 16.30 -8.18
C THR A 75 -0.46 16.80 -9.52
N ASN A 76 -1.13 16.49 -10.63
CA ASN A 76 -0.68 16.77 -11.99
C ASN A 76 0.74 16.26 -12.26
N ALA A 77 1.05 15.09 -11.70
CA ALA A 77 2.33 14.38 -11.84
C ALA A 77 2.26 13.35 -12.97
#